data_AF-A0A937L5H5-F1
#
_entry.id   AF-A0A937L5H5-F1
#
_cell.length_a   1.000
_cell.length_b   1.000
_cell.length_c   1.000
_cell.angle_alpha   90.00
_cell.angle_beta   90.00
_cell.angle_gamma   90.00
#
_symmetry.space_group_name_H-M   'P 1'
#
loop_
_entity.id
_entity.type
_entity.pdbx_description
1 polymer ?
#
loop_
_entity_poly.entity_id
_entity_poly.type
_entity_poly.pdbx_seq_one_letter_code
_entity_poly.pdbx_strand_id
1 'polypeptide(L)'
;MIIGVILFAIATYISDSVGEMTLLVLPVLVCWLIEIINTAIEAVADAVSEEFDANIKIAKDLGSLAVLTGYVILAFVWGVVLYGKF
;
A
#
# COMPACT_ATOMS: atom_id res chain seq x y z
N MET A 1 -0.91 -4.75 -6.08
CA MET A 1 -0.91 -6.11 -5.45
C MET A 1 0.27 -7.02 -5.85
N ILE A 2 0.53 -7.29 -7.15
CA ILE A 2 1.59 -8.22 -7.60
C ILE A 2 2.98 -7.87 -7.02
N ILE A 3 3.35 -6.59 -7.06
CA ILE A 3 4.61 -6.09 -6.49
C ILE A 3 4.72 -6.47 -5.01
N GLY A 4 3.62 -6.37 -4.25
CA GLY A 4 3.60 -6.77 -2.85
C GLY A 4 3.90 -8.25 -2.63
N VAL A 5 3.45 -9.15 -3.52
CA VAL A 5 3.75 -10.59 -3.42
C VAL A 5 5.24 -10.84 -3.61
N ILE A 6 5.83 -10.15 -4.59
CA ILE A 6 7.26 -10.22 -4.87
C ILE A 6 8.05 -9.69 -3.67
N LEU A 7 7.68 -8.52 -3.14
CA LEU A 7 8.33 -7.92 -1.98
C LEU A 7 8.19 -8.79 -0.73
N PHE A 8 7.04 -9.45 -0.53
CA PHE A 8 6.86 -10.41 0.55
C PHE A 8 7.83 -11.59 0.43
N ALA A 9 7.94 -12.19 -0.77
CA ALA A 9 8.87 -13.29 -1.02
C ALA A 9 10.34 -12.87 -0.88
N ILE A 10 10.68 -11.65 -1.31
CA ILE A 10 12.02 -11.09 -1.12
C ILE A 10 12.28 -10.89 0.37
N ALA A 11 11.32 -10.32 1.12
CA ALA A 11 11.45 -10.08 2.55
C ALA A 11 11.75 -11.36 3.32
N THR A 12 11.05 -12.46 3.02
CA THR A 12 11.32 -13.75 3.69
C THR A 12 12.67 -14.35 3.31
N TYR A 13 13.21 -14.02 2.14
CA TYR A 13 14.51 -14.50 1.68
C TYR A 13 15.69 -13.68 2.23
N ILE A 14 15.56 -12.35 2.34
CA ILE A 14 16.67 -11.46 2.71
C ILE A 14 16.75 -11.13 4.20
N SER A 15 15.76 -11.46 5.02
CA SER A 15 15.75 -11.06 6.43
C SER A 15 16.62 -11.97 7.30
N ASP A 16 17.50 -11.38 8.10
CA ASP A 16 18.36 -12.15 9.03
C ASP A 16 17.71 -12.33 10.41
N SER A 17 16.65 -11.57 10.70
CA SER A 17 15.92 -11.63 11.96
C SER A 17 14.41 -11.49 11.76
N VAL A 18 13.66 -11.94 12.77
CA VAL A 18 12.19 -11.75 12.82
C VAL A 18 11.83 -10.26 12.80
N GLY A 19 12.66 -9.41 13.40
CA GLY A 19 12.47 -7.96 13.39
C GLY A 19 12.59 -7.37 11.98
N GLU A 20 13.65 -7.71 11.24
CA GLU A 20 13.83 -7.31 9.84
C GLU A 20 12.68 -7.79 8.96
N MET A 21 12.31 -9.06 9.08
CA MET A 21 11.19 -9.63 8.33
C MET A 21 9.89 -8.87 8.62
N THR A 22 9.63 -8.55 9.88
CA THR A 22 8.44 -7.78 10.27
C THR A 22 8.46 -6.39 9.65
N LEU A 23 9.60 -5.69 9.69
CA LEU A 23 9.74 -4.36 9.10
C LEU A 23 9.58 -4.34 7.57
N LEU A 24 10.02 -5.39 6.88
CA LEU A 24 9.87 -5.48 5.42
C LEU A 24 8.45 -5.94 5.00
N VAL A 25 7.82 -6.84 5.75
CA VAL A 25 6.50 -7.41 5.44
C VAL A 25 5.35 -6.48 5.84
N LEU A 26 5.41 -5.86 7.02
CA LEU A 26 4.30 -5.03 7.53
C LEU A 26 3.87 -3.90 6.57
N PRO A 27 4.76 -3.08 5.99
CA PRO A 27 4.34 -2.04 5.06
C PRO A 27 3.73 -2.60 3.76
N VAL A 28 4.10 -3.81 3.34
CA VAL A 28 3.46 -4.50 2.19
C VAL A 28 2.00 -4.82 2.52
N LEU A 29 1.74 -5.38 3.70
CA LEU A 29 0.38 -5.68 4.16
C LEU A 29 -0.46 -4.41 4.31
N VAL A 30 0.13 -3.34 4.83
CA VAL A 30 -0.52 -2.02 4.92
C VAL A 30 -0.90 -1.50 3.54
N CYS A 31 -0.02 -1.61 2.53
CA CYS A 31 -0.35 -1.21 1.16
C CYS A 31 -1.53 -2.00 0.60
N TRP A 32 -1.59 -3.31 0.84
CA TRP A 32 -2.74 -4.13 0.41
C TRP A 32 -4.03 -3.72 1.11
N LEU A 33 -4.00 -3.46 2.42
CA LEU A 33 -5.17 -2.97 3.14
C LEU A 33 -5.69 -1.65 2.55
N ILE A 34 -4.80 -0.71 2.27
CA ILE A 34 -5.17 0.59 1.71
C ILE A 34 -5.72 0.45 0.29
N GLU A 35 -5.11 -0.39 -0.56
CA GLU A 35 -5.61 -0.70 -1.92
C GLU A 35 -7.01 -1.32 -1.89
N ILE A 36 -7.26 -2.29 -0.98
CA ILE A 36 -8.59 -2.89 -0.80
C ILE A 36 -9.62 -1.83 -0.40
N ILE A 37 -9.26 -0.94 0.52
CA ILE A 37 -10.13 0.16 0.95
C ILE A 37 -10.38 1.14 -0.22
N ASN A 38 -9.36 1.50 -1.00
CA ASN A 38 -9.51 2.37 -2.16
C ASN A 38 -10.47 1.76 -3.20
N THR A 39 -10.29 0.48 -3.53
CA THR A 39 -11.20 -0.23 -4.45
C THR A 39 -12.62 -0.30 -3.89
N ALA A 40 -12.80 -0.48 -2.58
CA ALA A 40 -14.13 -0.45 -1.97
C ALA A 40 -14.79 0.93 -2.07
N ILE A 41 -14.03 2.01 -1.85
CA ILE A 41 -14.50 3.40 -2.01
C ILE A 41 -14.90 3.66 -3.47
N GLU A 42 -14.07 3.24 -4.43
CA GLU A 42 -14.36 3.36 -5.86
C GLU A 42 -15.63 2.60 -6.24
N ALA A 43 -15.78 1.36 -5.79
CA ALA A 43 -16.96 0.54 -6.07
C ALA A 43 -18.24 1.14 -5.49
N VAL A 44 -18.20 1.69 -4.27
CA VAL A 44 -19.35 2.39 -3.67
C VAL A 44 -19.66 3.67 -4.43
N ALA A 45 -18.64 4.45 -4.78
CA ALA A 45 -18.81 5.69 -5.53
C ALA A 45 -19.46 5.45 -6.90
N ASP A 46 -18.99 4.43 -7.62
CA ASP A 46 -19.54 4.04 -8.94
C ASP A 46 -20.97 3.52 -8.83
N ALA A 47 -21.34 2.89 -7.72
CA ALA A 47 -22.70 2.41 -7.48
C ALA A 47 -23.69 3.53 -7.09
N VAL A 48 -23.20 4.64 -6.51
CA VAL A 48 -24.05 5.74 -6.01
C VAL A 48 -24.42 6.74 -7.10
N SER A 49 -23.52 7.05 -8.03
CA SER A 49 -23.78 8.02 -9.10
C SER A 49 -22.97 7.71 -10.35
N GLU A 50 -23.65 7.61 -11.50
CA GLU A 50 -23.01 7.55 -12.82
C GLU A 50 -22.69 8.95 -13.36
N GLU A 51 -23.33 10.00 -12.83
CA GLU A 51 -23.03 11.40 -13.17
C GLU A 51 -21.89 11.96 -12.32
N PHE A 52 -21.21 12.96 -12.85
CA PHE A 52 -20.12 13.63 -12.16
C PHE A 52 -20.62 14.35 -10.89
N ASP A 53 -20.09 13.95 -9.74
CA ASP A 53 -20.26 14.64 -8.46
C ASP A 53 -18.88 15.07 -7.91
N ALA A 54 -18.74 16.34 -7.56
CA ALA A 54 -17.49 16.91 -7.07
C ALA A 54 -17.04 16.31 -5.72
N ASN A 55 -17.98 15.93 -4.85
CA ASN A 55 -17.68 15.28 -3.58
C ASN A 55 -17.23 13.82 -3.80
N ILE A 56 -17.86 13.11 -4.75
CA ILE A 56 -17.43 11.77 -5.14
C ILE A 56 -16.01 11.80 -5.71
N LYS A 57 -15.70 12.82 -6.55
CA LYS A 57 -14.34 13.02 -7.05
C LYS A 57 -13.34 13.17 -5.90
N ILE A 58 -13.64 14.03 -4.92
CA ILE A 58 -12.78 14.23 -3.74
C ILE A 58 -12.57 12.91 -2.98
N ALA A 59 -13.63 12.11 -2.79
CA ALA A 59 -13.53 10.83 -2.10
C ALA A 59 -12.58 9.85 -2.82
N LYS A 60 -12.68 9.74 -4.15
CA LYS A 60 -11.77 8.92 -4.98
C LYS A 60 -10.33 9.43 -4.94
N ASP A 61 -10.14 10.74 -5.04
CA ASP A 61 -8.83 11.38 -5.01
C ASP A 61 -8.13 11.13 -3.65
N LEU A 62 -8.87 11.22 -2.54
CA LEU A 62 -8.35 10.91 -1.20
C LEU A 62 -8.00 9.43 -1.03
N GLY A 63 -8.81 8.52 -1.58
CA GLY A 63 -8.50 7.09 -1.59
C GLY A 63 -7.19 6.80 -2.33
N SER A 64 -7.02 7.38 -3.52
CA SER A 64 -5.79 7.25 -4.31
C SER A 64 -4.58 7.90 -3.62
N LEU A 65 -4.76 9.02 -2.92
CA LEU A 65 -3.71 9.66 -2.14
C LEU A 65 -3.26 8.79 -0.94
N ALA A 66 -4.18 8.07 -0.31
CA ALA A 66 -3.85 7.12 0.74
C ALA A 66 -2.98 5.98 0.18
N VAL A 67 -3.32 5.44 -1.00
CA VAL A 67 -2.52 4.42 -1.70
C VAL A 67 -1.11 4.94 -1.98
N LEU A 68 -0.98 6.14 -2.55
CA LEU A 68 0.32 6.77 -2.79
C LEU A 68 1.15 6.91 -1.51
N THR A 69 0.51 7.35 -0.43
CA THR A 69 1.16 7.50 0.89
C THR A 69 1.63 6.16 1.43
N GLY A 70 0.84 5.09 1.26
CA GLY A 70 1.23 3.72 1.58
C GLY A 70 2.50 3.30 0.84
N TYR A 71 2.59 3.57 -0.46
CA TYR A 71 3.80 3.28 -1.25
C TYR A 71 5.02 4.10 -0.84
N VAL A 72 4.85 5.36 -0.42
CA VAL A 72 5.94 6.17 0.15
C VAL A 72 6.46 5.55 1.44
N ILE A 73 5.56 5.11 2.33
CA ILE A 73 5.95 4.42 3.57
C ILE A 73 6.68 3.11 3.25
N LEU A 74 6.17 2.32 2.31
CA LEU A 74 6.81 1.09 1.86
C LEU A 74 8.24 1.33 1.37
N ALA A 75 8.41 2.29 0.45
CA ALA A 75 9.72 2.63 -0.10
C ALA A 75 10.68 3.16 0.97
N PHE A 76 10.18 3.98 1.89
CA PHE A 76 10.98 4.52 3.00
C PHE A 76 11.46 3.41 3.94
N VAL A 77 10.56 2.55 4.42
CA VAL A 77 10.91 1.47 5.36
C VAL A 77 11.87 0.48 4.71
N TRP A 78 11.59 0.06 3.47
CA TRP A 78 12.49 -0.82 2.71
C TRP A 78 13.86 -0.18 2.50
N GLY A 79 13.89 1.09 2.08
CA GLY A 79 15.13 1.83 1.87
C GLY A 79 16.00 1.90 3.12
N VAL A 80 15.38 2.19 4.28
CA VAL A 80 16.09 2.24 5.57
C VAL A 80 16.63 0.88 5.98
N VAL A 81 15.84 -0.19 5.87
CA VAL A 81 16.29 -1.54 6.24
C VAL A 81 17.43 -2.00 5.32
N LEU A 82 17.30 -1.81 4.00
CA LEU A 82 18.33 -2.19 3.04
C LEU A 82 19.62 -1.37 3.23
N TYR A 83 19.52 -0.06 3.47
CA TYR A 83 20.67 0.80 3.75
C TYR A 83 21.38 0.45 5.06
N GLY A 84 20.65 0.00 6.08
CA GLY A 84 21.25 -0.48 7.32
C GLY A 84 21.93 -1.84 7.17
N LYS A 85 21.52 -2.63 6.18
CA LYS A 85 21.99 -4.01 5.96
C LYS A 85 23.25 -4.08 5.08
N PHE A 86 23.37 -3.20 4.09
CA PHE A 86 24.44 -3.19 3.07
C PHE A 86 25.29 -1.92 3.15
#